data_AF-A0A9Q5JFH1-F1
#
_entry.id   AF-A0A9Q5JFH1-F1
#
_cell.length_a   1.000
_cell.length_b   1.000
_cell.length_c   1.000
_cell.angle_alpha   90.00
_cell.angle_beta   90.00
_cell.angle_gamma   90.00
#
_symmetry.space_group_name_H-M   'P 1'
#
loop_
_entity.id
_entity.type
_entity.pdbx_description
1 polymer ?
#
loop_
_entity_poly.entity_id
_entity_poly.type
_entity_poly.pdbx_seq_one_letter_code
_entity_poly.pdbx_strand_id
1 'polypeptide(L)'
;MKKIIALILPLFLVISLVACSNKKSESDKHKEETGKVSLTVKFDEKNTKEFKDIPINADSTVITVLREKVQVEESKGFITAIDGVKQDESANKFWLYKLNGEMANKGAGEQELKDGDKIYFELGSM
;
A
#
# COMPACT_ATOMS: atom_id res chain seq x y z
N MET A 1 35.56 -60.03 23.12
CA MET A 1 34.08 -59.90 23.16
C MET A 1 33.75 -58.60 22.44
N LYS A 2 33.00 -58.47 21.35
CA LYS A 2 32.15 -59.32 20.51
C LYS A 2 32.15 -58.65 19.12
N LYS A 3 32.39 -59.45 18.07
CA LYS A 3 31.82 -59.39 16.70
C LYS A 3 32.14 -58.13 15.83
N ILE A 4 33.00 -58.16 14.81
CA ILE A 4 33.01 -58.88 13.50
C ILE A 4 32.26 -58.12 12.39
N ILE A 5 33.01 -57.71 11.35
CA ILE A 5 32.69 -57.61 9.90
C ILE A 5 31.74 -56.45 9.49
N ALA A 6 31.89 -55.71 8.37
CA ALA A 6 32.53 -55.96 7.09
C ALA A 6 33.05 -54.68 6.41
N LEU A 7 34.04 -54.92 5.57
CA LEU A 7 34.76 -54.03 4.67
C LEU A 7 34.03 -53.95 3.33
N ILE A 8 33.68 -52.76 2.82
CA ILE A 8 33.55 -52.51 1.37
C ILE A 8 33.72 -51.01 1.06
N LEU A 9 34.63 -50.71 0.15
CA LEU A 9 35.02 -49.40 -0.41
C LEU A 9 35.51 -49.72 -1.86
N PRO A 10 35.49 -48.84 -2.89
CA PRO A 10 34.87 -47.52 -3.10
C PRO A 10 34.15 -47.33 -4.47
N LEU A 11 33.72 -46.08 -4.70
CA LEU A 11 33.84 -45.29 -5.94
C LEU A 11 32.74 -45.45 -7.00
N PHE A 12 31.79 -44.51 -7.02
CA PHE A 12 31.43 -43.83 -8.26
C PHE A 12 31.04 -42.37 -7.97
N LEU A 13 31.77 -41.48 -8.63
CA LEU A 13 31.65 -40.03 -8.65
C LEU A 13 30.57 -39.65 -9.67
N VAL A 14 29.47 -39.00 -9.28
CA VAL A 14 28.73 -38.11 -10.18
C VAL A 14 28.16 -36.92 -9.40
N ILE A 15 28.60 -35.75 -9.83
CA ILE A 15 28.18 -34.40 -9.45
C ILE A 15 26.77 -34.12 -9.98
N SER A 16 25.90 -33.54 -9.17
CA SER A 16 25.03 -32.45 -9.65
C SER A 16 24.49 -31.63 -8.47
N LEU A 17 24.80 -30.34 -8.51
CA LEU A 17 24.18 -29.31 -7.68
C LEU A 17 22.68 -29.30 -7.98
N VAL A 18 21.84 -29.66 -7.02
CA VAL A 18 20.43 -29.28 -7.07
C VAL A 18 20.31 -27.90 -6.43
N ALA A 19 20.07 -26.94 -7.31
CA ALA A 19 19.84 -25.54 -7.05
C ALA A 19 18.67 -25.30 -6.09
N CYS A 20 18.73 -24.15 -5.40
CA CYS A 20 17.70 -23.57 -4.55
C CYS A 20 16.28 -23.76 -5.10
N SER A 21 15.33 -24.11 -4.22
CA SER A 21 13.94 -23.68 -4.35
C SER A 21 13.20 -23.88 -3.03
N ASN A 22 13.05 -22.77 -2.31
CA ASN A 22 11.73 -22.31 -1.87
C ASN A 22 11.88 -20.87 -1.38
N LYS A 23 12.08 -19.98 -2.36
CA LYS A 23 11.49 -18.65 -2.22
C LYS A 23 10.01 -18.90 -1.98
N LYS A 24 9.54 -18.52 -0.80
CA LYS A 24 8.14 -18.16 -0.59
C LYS A 24 7.85 -17.09 -1.63
N SER A 25 7.32 -17.53 -2.76
CA SER A 25 6.68 -16.67 -3.73
C SER A 25 5.42 -16.19 -3.02
N GLU A 26 5.57 -15.11 -2.26
CA GLU A 26 4.45 -14.20 -2.02
C GLU A 26 3.93 -13.91 -3.43
N SER A 27 2.66 -14.24 -3.64
CA SER A 27 1.99 -14.06 -4.91
C SER A 27 1.91 -12.55 -5.15
N ASP A 28 2.92 -11.97 -5.79
CA ASP A 28 2.80 -10.72 -6.52
C ASP A 28 1.75 -10.98 -7.59
N LYS A 29 0.49 -10.72 -7.24
CA LYS A 29 -0.53 -10.44 -8.24
C LYS A 29 0.00 -9.21 -8.95
N HIS A 30 0.67 -9.45 -10.08
CA HIS A 30 1.01 -8.43 -11.06
C HIS A 30 -0.33 -7.89 -11.58
N LYS A 31 -0.96 -7.04 -10.78
CA LYS A 31 -2.08 -6.21 -11.19
C LYS A 31 -1.49 -5.26 -12.20
N GLU A 32 -1.90 -5.46 -13.44
CA GLU A 32 -1.48 -4.64 -14.56
C GLU A 32 -1.66 -3.16 -14.19
N GLU A 33 -0.58 -2.39 -14.28
CA GLU A 33 -0.59 -0.96 -13.99
C GLU A 33 -1.51 -0.28 -15.02
N THR A 34 -2.54 0.41 -14.55
CA THR A 34 -3.54 1.08 -15.41
C THR A 34 -3.29 2.57 -15.52
N GLY A 35 -2.32 3.11 -14.79
CA GLY A 35 -2.00 4.53 -14.78
C GLY A 35 -1.23 4.96 -13.54
N LYS A 36 -1.07 6.27 -13.40
CA LYS A 36 -0.42 6.92 -12.27
C LYS A 36 -1.23 8.10 -11.76
N VAL A 37 -1.17 8.33 -10.46
CA VAL A 37 -1.85 9.44 -9.80
C VAL A 37 -0.90 10.28 -8.95
N SER A 38 -1.39 11.43 -8.50
CA SER A 38 -0.73 12.26 -7.50
C SER A 38 -1.58 12.40 -6.25
N LEU A 39 -0.90 12.51 -5.11
CA LEU A 39 -1.52 12.67 -3.80
C LEU A 39 -0.86 13.83 -3.06
N THR A 40 -1.69 14.74 -2.56
CA THR A 40 -1.28 15.79 -1.64
C THR A 40 -2.06 15.65 -0.34
N VAL A 41 -1.36 15.68 0.79
CA VAL A 41 -1.97 15.70 2.13
C VAL A 41 -1.50 16.96 2.84
N LYS A 42 -2.41 17.92 3.01
CA LYS A 42 -2.17 19.17 3.73
C LYS A 42 -2.65 19.05 5.16
N PHE A 43 -1.73 19.13 6.10
CA PHE A 43 -2.02 19.15 7.54
C PHE A 43 -2.26 20.58 8.03
N ASP A 44 -1.47 21.53 7.51
CA ASP A 44 -1.61 22.97 7.73
C ASP A 44 -0.87 23.76 6.62
N GLU A 45 -0.73 25.08 6.77
CA GLU A 45 -0.05 25.95 5.78
C GLU A 45 1.42 25.62 5.55
N LYS A 46 2.11 25.03 6.54
CA LYS A 46 3.54 24.74 6.52
C LYS A 46 3.83 23.25 6.37
N ASN A 47 2.87 22.40 6.74
CA ASN A 47 2.99 20.95 6.72
C ASN A 47 2.12 20.36 5.62
N THR A 48 2.76 20.06 4.49
CA THR A 48 2.13 19.38 3.35
C THR A 48 3.05 18.25 2.87
N LYS A 49 2.48 17.08 2.61
CA LYS A 49 3.16 15.96 1.94
C LYS A 49 2.65 15.84 0.52
N GLU A 50 3.56 15.68 -0.43
CA GLU A 50 3.25 15.49 -1.84
C GLU A 50 3.89 14.22 -2.36
N PHE A 51 3.13 13.46 -3.12
CA PHE A 51 3.54 12.22 -3.75
C PHE A 51 3.09 12.27 -5.21
N LYS A 52 3.99 11.90 -6.12
CA LYS A 52 3.75 11.90 -7.57
C LYS A 52 3.99 10.50 -8.12
N ASP A 53 3.45 10.24 -9.31
CA ASP A 53 3.68 9.02 -10.07
C ASP A 53 3.36 7.74 -9.29
N ILE A 54 2.32 7.78 -8.43
CA ILE A 54 1.88 6.60 -7.68
C ILE A 54 1.18 5.66 -8.65
N PRO A 55 1.70 4.44 -8.88
CA PRO A 55 1.08 3.50 -9.79
C PRO A 55 -0.28 3.05 -9.24
N ILE A 56 -1.26 2.95 -10.13
CA ILE A 56 -2.58 2.41 -9.83
C ILE A 56 -2.88 1.24 -10.75
N ASN A 57 -3.85 0.44 -10.34
CA ASN A 57 -4.42 -0.62 -11.15
C ASN A 57 -5.96 -0.53 -11.13
N ALA A 58 -6.65 -1.41 -11.86
CA ALA A 58 -8.11 -1.37 -12.01
C ALA A 58 -8.95 -1.41 -10.71
N ASP A 59 -8.41 -1.86 -9.58
CA ASP A 59 -9.12 -1.83 -8.28
C ASP A 59 -8.67 -0.71 -7.32
N SER A 60 -7.77 0.16 -7.78
CA SER A 60 -7.23 1.22 -6.94
C SER A 60 -8.31 2.26 -6.67
N THR A 61 -8.47 2.58 -5.39
CA THR A 61 -9.36 3.62 -4.89
C THR A 61 -8.56 4.70 -4.19
N VAL A 62 -9.20 5.83 -3.90
CA VAL A 62 -8.56 6.93 -3.15
C VAL A 62 -7.99 6.43 -1.81
N ILE A 63 -8.71 5.58 -1.07
CA ILE A 63 -8.25 5.10 0.24
C ILE A 63 -7.03 4.16 0.12
N THR A 64 -6.97 3.33 -0.93
CA THR A 64 -5.83 2.42 -1.11
C THR A 64 -4.56 3.20 -1.42
N VAL A 65 -4.66 4.23 -2.28
CA VAL A 65 -3.53 5.12 -2.58
C VAL A 65 -3.09 5.92 -1.36
N LEU A 66 -4.03 6.42 -0.55
CA LEU A 66 -3.71 7.12 0.68
C LEU A 66 -2.94 6.21 1.65
N ARG A 67 -3.45 5.01 1.93
CA ARG A 67 -2.84 4.03 2.85
C ARG A 67 -1.46 3.54 2.41
N GLU A 68 -1.15 3.60 1.12
CA GLU A 68 0.18 3.22 0.62
C GLU A 68 1.27 4.23 1.04
N LYS A 69 0.90 5.50 1.21
CA LYS A 69 1.87 6.60 1.44
C LYS A 69 1.90 7.13 2.86
N VAL A 70 0.79 6.99 3.59
CA VAL A 70 0.63 7.54 4.94
C VAL A 70 -0.13 6.56 5.84
N GLN A 71 0.01 6.71 7.16
CA GLN A 71 -0.79 5.96 8.11
C GLN A 71 -2.19 6.54 8.16
N VAL A 72 -3.22 5.70 8.07
CA VAL A 72 -4.62 6.11 8.08
C VAL A 72 -5.37 5.37 9.18
N GLU A 73 -6.14 6.11 9.97
CA GLU A 73 -7.13 5.55 10.89
C GLU A 73 -8.53 5.83 10.35
N GLU A 74 -9.41 4.83 10.42
CA GLU A 74 -10.78 4.92 9.93
C GLU A 74 -11.78 4.43 10.98
N SER A 75 -12.95 5.07 11.00
CA SER A 75 -14.08 4.65 11.81
C SER A 75 -15.37 4.82 11.02
N LYS A 76 -16.18 3.77 10.95
CA LYS A 76 -17.47 3.76 10.23
C LYS A 76 -17.39 4.26 8.78
N GLY A 77 -16.28 3.99 8.09
CA GLY A 77 -16.05 4.41 6.70
C GLY A 77 -15.53 5.84 6.53
N PHE A 78 -15.26 6.56 7.63
CA PHE A 78 -14.66 7.89 7.60
C PHE A 78 -13.19 7.83 8.04
N ILE A 79 -12.35 8.65 7.42
CA ILE A 79 -10.96 8.83 7.85
C ILE A 79 -10.95 9.71 9.09
N THR A 80 -10.49 9.17 10.21
CA THR A 80 -10.43 9.87 11.50
C THR A 80 -9.05 10.43 11.81
N ALA A 81 -8.00 9.88 11.20
CA ALA A 81 -6.65 10.41 11.32
C ALA A 81 -5.79 10.09 10.09
N ILE A 82 -4.85 10.98 9.77
CA ILE A 82 -3.76 10.75 8.83
C ILE A 82 -2.45 11.07 9.52
N ASP A 83 -1.49 10.15 9.51
CA ASP A 83 -0.18 10.24 10.20
C ASP A 83 -0.30 10.72 11.66
N GLY A 84 -1.31 10.21 12.38
CA GLY A 84 -1.58 10.55 13.77
C GLY A 84 -2.28 11.90 14.01
N VAL A 85 -2.49 12.70 12.97
CA VAL A 85 -3.27 13.95 13.06
C VAL A 85 -4.76 13.63 12.98
N LYS A 86 -5.44 13.76 14.11
CA LYS A 86 -6.86 13.42 14.28
C LYS A 86 -7.78 14.55 13.83
N GLN A 87 -8.97 14.16 13.41
CA GLN A 87 -10.11 15.08 13.27
C GLN A 87 -10.57 15.61 14.64
N ASP A 88 -11.24 16.76 14.64
CA ASP A 88 -11.83 17.37 15.82
C ASP A 88 -13.32 17.60 15.58
N GLU A 89 -14.11 16.59 15.94
CA GLU A 89 -15.57 16.60 15.78
C GLU A 89 -16.23 17.72 16.61
N SER A 90 -15.64 18.09 17.75
CA SER A 90 -16.17 19.16 18.60
C SER A 90 -16.02 20.55 17.97
N ALA A 91 -15.02 20.71 17.10
CA ALA A 91 -14.77 21.92 16.32
C ALA A 91 -15.24 21.81 14.86
N ASN A 92 -16.04 20.79 14.52
CA ASN A 92 -16.47 20.47 13.15
C ASN A 92 -15.31 20.37 12.14
N LYS A 93 -14.13 19.90 12.57
CA LYS A 93 -12.97 19.71 11.69
C LYS A 93 -12.83 18.25 11.30
N PHE A 94 -12.85 17.99 10.00
CA PHE A 94 -12.83 16.65 9.41
C PHE A 94 -11.77 16.54 8.31
N TRP A 95 -11.33 15.32 8.04
CA TRP A 95 -10.53 15.04 6.86
C TRP A 95 -11.43 15.08 5.63
N LEU A 96 -11.23 16.11 4.81
CA LEU A 96 -11.92 16.31 3.55
C LEU A 96 -10.99 15.93 2.41
N TYR A 97 -11.58 15.51 1.29
CA TYR A 97 -10.80 15.25 0.10
C TYR A 97 -11.45 15.80 -1.17
N LYS A 98 -10.57 16.16 -2.09
CA LYS A 98 -10.90 16.60 -3.44
C LYS A 98 -10.28 15.63 -4.43
N LEU A 99 -10.99 15.41 -5.52
CA LEU A 99 -10.47 14.71 -6.69
C LEU A 99 -10.46 15.70 -7.85
N ASN A 100 -9.30 15.88 -8.49
CA ASN A 100 -9.13 16.79 -9.62
C ASN A 100 -9.56 18.24 -9.34
N GLY A 101 -9.43 18.68 -8.09
CA GLY A 101 -9.78 20.04 -7.65
C GLY A 101 -11.22 20.21 -7.19
N GLU A 102 -12.07 19.20 -7.36
CA GLU A 102 -13.47 19.23 -6.96
C GLU A 102 -13.69 18.42 -5.67
N MET A 103 -14.57 18.92 -4.78
CA MET A 103 -14.97 18.17 -3.59
C MET A 103 -15.63 16.87 -3.99
N ALA A 104 -15.12 15.76 -3.43
CA ALA A 104 -15.66 14.46 -3.79
C ALA A 104 -17.02 14.20 -3.16
N ASN A 105 -17.89 13.54 -3.91
CA ASN A 105 -19.25 13.15 -3.50
C ASN A 105 -19.36 11.67 -3.08
N LYS A 106 -18.33 10.87 -3.35
CA LYS A 106 -18.20 9.47 -2.93
C LYS A 106 -17.29 9.38 -1.70
N GLY A 107 -17.33 8.25 -1.00
CA GLY A 107 -16.33 7.94 0.02
C GLY A 107 -14.98 7.58 -0.62
N ALA A 108 -13.87 7.84 0.07
CA ALA A 108 -12.53 7.53 -0.43
C ALA A 108 -12.33 6.03 -0.74
N GLY A 109 -13.07 5.14 -0.07
CA GLY A 109 -13.07 3.70 -0.35
C GLY A 109 -13.89 3.26 -1.56
N GLU A 110 -14.77 4.12 -2.07
CA GLU A 110 -15.64 3.85 -3.23
C GLU A 110 -15.20 4.61 -4.48
N GLN A 111 -14.32 5.59 -4.32
CA GLN A 111 -13.81 6.41 -5.41
C GLN A 111 -12.68 5.68 -6.11
N GLU A 112 -13.01 4.98 -7.20
CA GLU A 112 -12.04 4.44 -8.16
C GLU A 112 -11.23 5.56 -8.83
N LEU A 113 -10.01 5.21 -9.23
CA LEU A 113 -9.02 6.12 -9.80
C LEU A 113 -8.74 5.86 -11.27
N LYS A 114 -8.36 6.91 -11.98
CA LYS A 114 -7.92 6.90 -13.37
C LYS A 114 -6.53 7.51 -13.51
N ASP A 115 -5.87 7.18 -14.61
CA ASP A 115 -4.57 7.78 -14.94
C ASP A 115 -4.66 9.31 -14.94
N GLY A 116 -3.69 9.96 -14.29
CA GLY A 116 -3.59 11.41 -14.16
C GLY A 116 -4.41 12.03 -13.03
N ASP A 117 -5.18 11.26 -12.26
CA ASP A 117 -5.98 11.80 -11.17
C ASP A 117 -5.13 12.50 -10.10
N LYS A 118 -5.68 13.58 -9.56
CA LYS A 118 -5.07 14.40 -8.50
C LYS A 118 -5.91 14.31 -7.25
N ILE A 119 -5.37 13.64 -6.24
CA ILE A 119 -6.01 13.44 -4.95
C ILE A 119 -5.45 14.47 -3.99
N TYR A 120 -6.35 15.17 -3.30
CA TYR A 120 -5.97 16.18 -2.32
C TYR A 120 -6.74 15.96 -1.02
N PHE A 121 -6.04 15.86 0.10
CA PHE A 121 -6.61 15.77 1.44
C PHE A 121 -6.24 17.01 2.25
N GLU A 122 -7.20 17.51 3.03
CA GLU A 122 -6.97 18.56 4.03
C GLU A 122 -7.87 18.38 5.25
N LEU A 123 -7.42 18.90 6.39
CA LEU A 123 -8.28 19.05 7.55
C LEU A 123 -9.14 20.32 7.36
N GLY A 124 -10.38 20.13 6.93
CA GLY A 124 -11.33 21.21 6.66
C GLY A 124 -12.40 21.32 7.74
N SER A 125 -13.10 22.45 7.76
CA SER A 125 -14.28 22.65 8.62
C SER A 125 -15.58 22.53 7.81
N MET A 126 -16.61 21.92 8.40
CA MET A 126 -17.98 21.93 7.88
C MET A 126 -18.89 22.87 8.66
#